data_AF-A0A3D2S670-F1
#
_entry.id   AF-A0A3D2S670-F1
#
_cell.length_a   1.000
_cell.length_b   1.000
_cell.length_c   1.000
_cell.angle_alpha   90.00
_cell.angle_beta   90.00
_cell.angle_gamma   90.00
#
_symmetry.space_group_name_H-M   'P 1'
#
loop_
_entity.id
_entity.type
_entity.pdbx_description
1 polymer ?
#
loop_
_entity_poly.entity_id
_entity_poly.type
_entity_poly.pdbx_seq_one_letter_code
_entity_poly.pdbx_strand_id
1 'polypeptide(L)'
;MQGQLKKPVLFAKQMTHHLLHLPKDFLLEAKNVLLIRHPAKVLMSYAKVIQQPVLDDIGIRQSWELLQYLREHYAHAYVVDGDAILQNPAGQLEALCNACGIPFDEAMLSWPAGPLAEDGVWAKYWYERVHRSTGFEPYAEKEVQLSPHLQALAEEAMSYYHALREEKVG
;
A
#
# COMPACT_ATOMS: atom_id res chain seq x y z
N MET A 1 -2.90 -16.08 -15.13
CA MET A 1 -1.66 -15.41 -15.63
C MET A 1 -0.92 -16.32 -16.62
N GLN A 2 -0.57 -15.86 -17.83
CA GLN A 2 0.14 -16.68 -18.83
C GLN A 2 1.51 -16.07 -19.18
N GLY A 3 2.58 -16.76 -18.78
CA GLY A 3 3.97 -16.37 -19.03
C GLY A 3 4.94 -17.20 -18.21
N GLN A 4 6.12 -17.52 -18.76
CA GLN A 4 7.14 -18.27 -18.02
C GLN A 4 7.75 -17.37 -16.94
N LEU A 5 7.53 -17.73 -15.67
CA LEU A 5 8.12 -17.01 -14.55
C LEU A 5 9.60 -17.33 -14.43
N LYS A 6 10.45 -16.31 -14.29
CA LYS A 6 11.88 -16.47 -14.03
C LYS A 6 12.22 -16.66 -12.54
N LYS A 7 11.24 -16.40 -11.66
CA LYS A 7 11.35 -16.49 -10.20
C LYS A 7 10.14 -17.26 -9.64
N PRO A 8 10.27 -17.90 -8.47
CA PRO A 8 9.18 -18.67 -7.86
C PRO A 8 7.99 -17.80 -7.42
N VAL A 9 8.21 -16.50 -7.22
CA VAL A 9 7.18 -15.53 -6.84
C VAL A 9 7.16 -14.40 -7.87
N LEU A 10 5.96 -14.09 -8.38
CA LEU A 10 5.70 -12.87 -9.14
C LEU A 10 5.03 -11.85 -8.21
N PHE A 11 5.67 -10.70 -8.03
CA PHE A 11 5.10 -9.58 -7.30
C PHE A 11 4.62 -8.52 -8.30
N ALA A 12 3.35 -8.13 -8.20
CA ALA A 12 2.76 -7.08 -9.02
C ALA A 12 2.16 -6.00 -8.13
N LYS A 13 2.77 -4.82 -8.13
CA LYS A 13 2.26 -3.65 -7.40
C LYS A 13 1.36 -2.82 -8.29
N GLN A 14 0.14 -2.56 -7.85
CA GLN A 14 -0.82 -1.69 -8.53
C GLN A 14 -1.38 -0.64 -7.58
N MET A 15 -1.97 0.42 -8.13
CA MET A 15 -2.87 1.31 -7.40
C MET A 15 -4.29 0.92 -7.74
N THR A 16 -5.25 1.15 -6.84
CA THR A 16 -6.67 0.86 -7.08
C THR A 16 -7.21 1.52 -8.35
N HIS A 17 -6.68 2.70 -8.70
CA HIS A 17 -6.93 3.40 -9.98
C HIS A 17 -6.67 2.55 -11.23
N HIS A 18 -5.69 1.64 -11.20
CA HIS A 18 -5.37 0.78 -12.33
C HIS A 18 -6.43 -0.33 -12.54
N LEU A 19 -7.31 -0.57 -11.56
CA LEU A 19 -8.30 -1.64 -11.58
C LEU A 19 -9.70 -1.17 -12.03
N LEU A 20 -9.94 0.13 -12.19
CA LEU A 20 -11.29 0.70 -12.44
C LEU A 20 -11.97 0.15 -13.70
N HIS A 21 -11.19 -0.23 -14.72
CA HIS A 21 -11.69 -0.72 -16.00
C HIS A 21 -11.16 -2.11 -16.36
N LEU A 22 -10.64 -2.84 -15.36
CA LEU A 22 -10.12 -4.19 -15.56
C LEU A 22 -11.06 -5.24 -14.95
N PRO A 23 -11.26 -6.39 -15.61
CA PRO A 23 -11.84 -7.56 -14.97
C PRO A 23 -11.03 -7.92 -13.73
N LYS A 24 -11.70 -8.23 -12.62
CA LYS A 24 -11.04 -8.51 -11.33
C LYS A 24 -10.72 -10.00 -11.12
N ASP A 25 -11.16 -10.87 -12.02
CA ASP A 25 -11.06 -12.34 -11.86
C ASP A 25 -9.63 -12.83 -11.65
N PHE A 26 -8.63 -12.15 -12.25
CA PHE A 26 -7.22 -12.52 -12.07
C PHE A 26 -6.73 -12.34 -10.62
N LEU A 27 -7.40 -11.51 -9.81
CA LEU A 27 -7.09 -11.31 -8.41
C LEU A 27 -7.49 -12.53 -7.57
N LEU A 28 -8.46 -13.32 -8.04
CA LEU A 28 -8.92 -14.53 -7.35
C LEU A 28 -7.88 -15.66 -7.41
N GLU A 29 -7.00 -15.63 -8.41
CA GLU A 29 -5.88 -16.56 -8.56
C GLU A 29 -4.62 -16.11 -7.81
N ALA A 30 -4.66 -14.95 -7.15
CA ALA A 30 -3.51 -14.33 -6.51
C ALA A 30 -3.64 -14.26 -4.98
N LYS A 31 -2.50 -14.03 -4.32
CA LYS A 31 -2.47 -13.58 -2.92
C LYS A 31 -2.49 -12.05 -2.93
N ASN A 32 -3.59 -11.47 -2.50
CA ASN A 32 -3.80 -10.02 -2.55
C ASN A 32 -3.28 -9.37 -1.27
N VAL A 33 -2.48 -8.31 -1.41
CA VAL A 33 -1.98 -7.54 -0.27
C VAL A 33 -2.47 -6.09 -0.41
N LEU A 34 -3.29 -5.66 0.53
CA LEU A 34 -3.85 -4.32 0.61
C LEU A 34 -3.01 -3.49 1.59
N LEU A 35 -2.11 -2.66 1.05
CA LEU A 35 -1.34 -1.70 1.84
C LEU A 35 -2.22 -0.47 2.14
N ILE A 36 -2.49 -0.24 3.42
CA ILE A 36 -3.23 0.92 3.90
C ILE A 36 -2.33 1.85 4.70
N ARG A 37 -2.77 3.10 4.87
CA ARG A 37 -2.08 4.09 5.70
C ARG A 37 -3.11 5.09 6.21
N HIS A 38 -2.85 5.67 7.38
CA HIS A 38 -3.72 6.68 7.96
C HIS A 38 -4.06 7.79 6.93
N PRO A 39 -5.34 8.07 6.64
CA PRO A 39 -5.75 9.00 5.57
C PRO A 39 -5.10 10.38 5.68
N ALA A 40 -5.03 10.93 6.89
CA ALA A 40 -4.37 12.22 7.13
C ALA A 40 -2.87 12.24 6.71
N LYS A 41 -2.14 11.15 6.95
CA LYS A 41 -0.72 11.02 6.54
C LYS A 41 -0.57 10.85 5.03
N VAL A 42 -1.53 10.20 4.37
CA VAL A 42 -1.60 10.10 2.90
C VAL A 42 -1.80 11.50 2.32
N LEU A 43 -2.85 12.20 2.75
CA LEU A 43 -3.23 13.52 2.26
C LEU A 43 -2.13 14.57 2.46
N MET A 44 -1.41 14.55 3.58
CA MET A 44 -0.26 15.43 3.83
C MET A 44 0.82 15.33 2.74
N SER A 45 1.05 14.14 2.18
CA SER A 45 2.00 13.95 1.07
C SER A 45 1.37 14.12 -0.30
N TYR A 46 0.12 13.69 -0.47
CA TYR A 46 -0.59 13.69 -1.73
C TYR A 46 -0.93 15.13 -2.18
N ALA A 47 -1.35 15.97 -1.24
CA ALA A 47 -1.73 17.36 -1.48
C ALA A 47 -0.57 18.27 -1.96
N LYS A 48 0.68 17.81 -1.81
CA LYS A 48 1.86 18.50 -2.35
C LYS A 48 1.92 18.46 -3.87
N VAL A 49 1.28 17.47 -4.48
CA VAL A 49 1.30 17.23 -5.93
C VAL A 49 -0.09 17.47 -6.52
N ILE A 50 -1.14 16.96 -5.86
CA ILE A 50 -2.54 17.12 -6.27
C ILE A 50 -3.21 18.12 -5.33
N GLN A 51 -3.45 19.36 -5.79
CA GLN A 51 -3.85 20.46 -4.89
C GLN A 51 -5.25 20.31 -4.28
N GLN A 52 -6.17 19.63 -4.98
CA GLN A 52 -7.56 19.44 -4.55
C GLN A 52 -7.95 17.97 -4.68
N PRO A 53 -7.41 17.09 -3.82
CA PRO A 53 -7.74 15.68 -3.88
C PRO A 53 -9.17 15.43 -3.42
N VAL A 54 -9.81 14.42 -3.99
CA VAL A 54 -11.08 13.86 -3.51
C VAL A 54 -10.86 12.47 -2.90
N LEU A 55 -11.91 11.87 -2.31
CA LEU A 55 -11.81 10.58 -1.64
C LEU A 55 -11.26 9.48 -2.54
N ASP A 56 -11.66 9.48 -3.81
CA ASP A 56 -11.25 8.48 -4.77
C ASP A 56 -9.76 8.55 -5.12
N ASP A 57 -9.17 9.75 -5.07
CA ASP A 57 -7.77 9.97 -5.41
C ASP A 57 -6.80 9.28 -4.43
N ILE A 58 -7.23 9.09 -3.18
CA ILE A 58 -6.43 8.41 -2.14
C ILE A 58 -6.71 6.91 -2.05
N GLY A 59 -7.69 6.41 -2.82
CA GLY A 59 -7.88 4.98 -3.08
C GLY A 59 -8.40 4.12 -1.91
N ILE A 60 -8.66 4.70 -0.73
CA ILE A 60 -9.01 3.93 0.48
C ILE A 60 -10.39 3.27 0.38
N ARG A 61 -11.37 3.97 -0.22
CA ARG A 61 -12.71 3.42 -0.49
C ARG A 61 -12.62 2.21 -1.42
N GLN A 62 -11.86 2.35 -2.51
CA GLN A 62 -11.63 1.28 -3.48
C GLN A 62 -10.89 0.09 -2.86
N SER A 63 -9.95 0.32 -1.93
CA SER A 63 -9.30 -0.76 -1.19
C SER A 63 -10.30 -1.53 -0.32
N TRP A 64 -11.24 -0.83 0.33
CA TRP A 64 -12.31 -1.46 1.10
C TRP A 64 -13.26 -2.26 0.21
N GLU A 65 -13.73 -1.69 -0.89
CA GLU A 65 -14.57 -2.38 -1.90
C GLU A 65 -13.87 -3.61 -2.47
N LEU A 66 -12.55 -3.50 -2.73
CA LEU A 66 -11.75 -4.62 -3.21
C LEU A 66 -11.65 -5.73 -2.16
N LEU A 67 -11.48 -5.38 -0.88
CA LEU A 67 -11.50 -6.37 0.19
C LEU A 67 -12.85 -7.10 0.26
N GLN A 68 -13.97 -6.39 0.14
CA GLN A 68 -15.30 -7.01 0.14
C GLN A 68 -15.46 -7.98 -1.04
N TYR A 69 -15.10 -7.55 -2.25
CA TYR A 69 -15.10 -8.41 -3.43
C TYR A 69 -14.27 -9.69 -3.22
N LEU A 70 -13.03 -9.56 -2.74
CA LEU A 70 -12.17 -10.72 -2.50
C LEU A 70 -12.77 -11.67 -1.44
N ARG A 71 -13.42 -11.14 -0.41
CA ARG A 71 -14.12 -11.94 0.62
C ARG A 71 -15.30 -12.71 0.06
N GLU A 72 -16.16 -12.04 -0.70
CA GLU A 72 -17.33 -12.65 -1.34
C GLU A 72 -16.94 -13.83 -2.25
N HIS A 73 -15.74 -13.76 -2.84
CA HIS A 73 -15.18 -14.80 -3.70
C HIS A 73 -14.21 -15.77 -2.98
N TYR A 74 -14.11 -15.73 -1.65
CA TYR A 74 -13.22 -16.57 -0.84
C TYR A 74 -11.74 -16.52 -1.27
N ALA A 75 -11.31 -15.39 -1.84
CA ALA A 75 -9.94 -15.19 -2.28
C ALA A 75 -9.01 -14.80 -1.12
N HIS A 76 -7.72 -15.08 -1.29
CA HIS A 76 -6.72 -14.68 -0.31
C HIS A 76 -6.50 -13.16 -0.35
N ALA A 77 -6.75 -12.50 0.77
CA ALA A 77 -6.52 -11.07 0.97
C ALA A 77 -5.91 -10.80 2.34
N TYR A 78 -4.86 -9.99 2.37
CA TYR A 78 -4.15 -9.60 3.58
C TYR A 78 -4.07 -8.08 3.63
N VAL A 79 -4.47 -7.47 4.74
CA VAL A 79 -4.32 -6.03 4.94
C VAL A 79 -3.02 -5.77 5.70
N VAL A 80 -2.27 -4.75 5.29
CA VAL A 80 -1.06 -4.33 5.99
C VAL A 80 -1.11 -2.83 6.24
N ASP A 81 -0.86 -2.44 7.48
CA ASP A 81 -0.80 -1.03 7.88
C ASP A 81 0.62 -0.49 7.71
N GLY A 82 0.78 0.52 6.86
CA GLY A 82 2.07 1.15 6.60
C GLY A 82 2.72 1.76 7.85
N ASP A 83 1.94 2.25 8.82
CA ASP A 83 2.50 2.74 10.07
C ASP A 83 3.03 1.58 10.92
N ALA A 84 2.35 0.42 10.91
CA ALA A 84 2.83 -0.78 11.59
C ALA A 84 4.16 -1.27 10.97
N ILE A 85 4.26 -1.30 9.64
CA ILE A 85 5.53 -1.64 8.95
C ILE A 85 6.64 -0.70 9.42
N LEU A 86 6.40 0.62 9.44
CA LEU A 86 7.44 1.57 9.84
C LEU A 86 7.88 1.41 11.30
N GLN A 87 6.99 0.97 12.19
CA GLN A 87 7.28 0.74 13.61
C GLN A 87 8.06 -0.56 13.85
N ASN A 88 7.77 -1.63 13.11
CA ASN A 88 8.48 -2.90 13.21
C ASN A 88 8.59 -3.57 11.82
N PRO A 89 9.54 -3.12 10.97
CA PRO A 89 9.61 -3.58 9.58
C PRO A 89 9.83 -5.08 9.47
N ALA A 90 10.78 -5.62 10.26
CA ALA A 90 11.10 -7.05 10.24
C ALA A 90 9.90 -7.90 10.64
N GLY A 91 9.29 -7.61 11.80
CA GLY A 91 8.17 -8.42 12.30
C GLY A 91 6.91 -8.35 11.42
N GLN A 92 6.61 -7.18 10.84
CA GLN A 92 5.46 -7.02 9.96
C GLN A 92 5.67 -7.71 8.60
N LEU A 93 6.88 -7.62 8.03
CA LEU A 93 7.21 -8.31 6.78
C LEU A 93 7.28 -9.83 6.98
N GLU A 94 7.79 -10.30 8.12
CA GLU A 94 7.77 -11.72 8.48
C GLU A 94 6.34 -12.25 8.61
N ALA A 95 5.46 -11.53 9.32
CA ALA A 95 4.03 -11.88 9.43
C ALA A 95 3.35 -11.95 8.06
N LEU A 96 3.60 -10.97 7.18
CA LEU A 96 3.08 -10.96 5.82
C LEU A 96 3.61 -12.13 4.99
N CYS A 97 4.90 -12.40 5.04
CA CYS A 97 5.52 -13.52 4.32
C CYS A 97 4.92 -14.85 4.76
N ASN A 98 4.78 -15.07 6.07
CA ASN A 98 4.13 -16.25 6.64
C ASN A 98 2.68 -16.40 6.19
N ALA A 99 1.89 -15.31 6.24
CA ALA A 99 0.52 -15.32 5.75
C ALA A 99 0.46 -15.65 4.24
N CYS A 100 1.39 -15.12 3.46
CA CYS A 100 1.53 -15.41 2.04
C CYS A 100 2.13 -16.80 1.75
N GLY A 101 2.65 -17.52 2.73
CA GLY A 101 3.33 -18.80 2.52
C GLY A 101 4.62 -18.68 1.70
N ILE A 102 5.34 -17.57 1.84
CA ILE A 102 6.66 -17.34 1.24
C ILE A 102 7.71 -17.13 2.34
N PRO A 103 8.98 -17.47 2.12
CA PRO A 103 10.03 -17.23 3.11
C PRO A 103 10.30 -15.72 3.27
N PHE A 104 10.47 -15.28 4.50
CA PHE A 104 11.06 -13.98 4.81
C PHE A 104 12.54 -13.96 4.40
N ASP A 105 13.03 -12.81 3.94
CA ASP A 105 14.43 -12.58 3.57
C ASP A 105 14.89 -11.25 4.17
N GLU A 106 16.00 -11.25 4.90
CA GLU A 106 16.57 -10.03 5.51
C GLU A 106 16.91 -8.96 4.45
N ALA A 107 17.15 -9.37 3.19
CA ALA A 107 17.34 -8.46 2.08
C ALA A 107 16.10 -7.59 1.79
N MET A 108 14.92 -7.91 2.33
CA MET A 108 13.74 -7.04 2.26
C MET A 108 13.89 -5.76 3.10
N LEU A 109 14.83 -5.72 4.06
CA LEU A 109 15.03 -4.59 4.96
C LEU A 109 16.07 -3.57 4.46
N SER A 110 16.81 -3.91 3.40
CA SER A 110 17.85 -3.05 2.83
C SER A 110 17.85 -3.10 1.31
N TRP A 111 18.13 -1.98 0.68
CA TRP A 111 18.13 -1.84 -0.78
C TRP A 111 19.21 -0.85 -1.24
N PRO A 112 19.67 -0.94 -2.49
CA PRO A 112 20.54 0.09 -3.04
C PRO A 112 19.78 1.40 -3.19
N ALA A 113 20.44 2.52 -2.90
CA ALA A 113 19.92 3.84 -3.24
C ALA A 113 19.85 4.03 -4.75
N GLY A 114 18.85 4.74 -5.21
CA GLY A 114 18.62 5.10 -6.61
C GLY A 114 17.24 4.72 -7.14
N PRO A 115 16.93 5.13 -8.37
CA PRO A 115 15.69 4.74 -9.04
C PRO A 115 15.74 3.30 -9.55
N LEU A 116 14.56 2.72 -9.72
CA LEU A 116 14.35 1.45 -10.41
C LEU A 116 13.78 1.71 -11.81
N ALA A 117 14.02 0.78 -12.74
CA ALA A 117 13.49 0.88 -14.10
C ALA A 117 11.95 0.86 -14.11
N GLU A 118 11.35 0.26 -13.08
CA GLU A 118 9.93 0.05 -12.89
C GLU A 118 9.19 1.23 -12.22
N ASP A 119 9.90 2.26 -11.74
CA ASP A 119 9.29 3.36 -10.95
C ASP A 119 8.24 4.20 -11.72
N GLY A 120 8.29 4.14 -13.05
CA GLY A 120 7.30 4.75 -13.94
C GLY A 120 7.20 6.27 -13.85
N VAL A 121 6.10 6.82 -14.39
CA VAL A 121 5.92 8.27 -14.56
C VAL A 121 5.75 9.06 -13.27
N TRP A 122 5.41 8.39 -12.17
CA TRP A 122 5.12 8.99 -10.87
C TRP A 122 6.39 9.28 -10.06
N ALA A 123 7.51 8.65 -10.41
CA ALA A 123 8.78 8.69 -9.67
C ALA A 123 9.23 10.12 -9.36
N LYS A 124 9.19 11.00 -10.37
CA LYS A 124 9.63 12.40 -10.27
C LYS A 124 8.83 13.25 -9.28
N TYR A 125 7.66 12.80 -8.85
CA TYR A 125 6.78 13.54 -7.94
C TYR A 125 6.87 13.06 -6.48
N TRP A 126 7.05 11.75 -6.24
CA TRP A 126 6.97 11.20 -4.88
C TRP A 126 8.18 10.36 -4.44
N TYR A 127 9.07 9.94 -5.35
CA TYR A 127 10.06 8.89 -5.01
C TYR A 127 11.44 9.42 -4.63
N GLU A 128 11.68 10.74 -4.68
CA GLU A 128 12.98 11.35 -4.32
C GLU A 128 13.53 10.84 -2.97
N ARG A 129 12.68 10.75 -1.94
CA ARG A 129 13.11 10.26 -0.62
C ARG A 129 13.45 8.78 -0.63
N VAL A 130 12.67 7.95 -1.34
CA VAL A 130 12.92 6.51 -1.46
C VAL A 130 14.19 6.24 -2.26
N HIS A 131 14.46 7.03 -3.32
CA HIS A 131 15.70 6.93 -4.09
C HIS A 131 16.94 7.27 -3.28
N ARG A 132 16.82 8.00 -2.18
CA ARG A 132 17.94 8.31 -1.27
C ARG A 132 18.08 7.34 -0.11
N SER A 133 17.08 6.48 0.13
CA SER A 133 17.13 5.53 1.23
C SER A 133 17.80 4.22 0.81
N THR A 134 18.31 3.50 1.81
CA THR A 134 18.90 2.17 1.63
C THR A 134 18.25 1.11 2.53
N GLY A 135 17.11 1.44 3.12
CA GLY A 135 16.42 0.65 4.14
C GLY A 135 15.36 1.48 4.86
N PHE A 136 14.74 0.87 5.86
CA PHE A 136 13.82 1.58 6.77
C PHE A 136 14.61 2.50 7.71
N GLU A 137 14.18 3.76 7.81
CA GLU A 137 14.68 4.69 8.82
C GLU A 137 14.02 4.41 10.18
N PRO A 138 14.67 4.74 11.31
CA PRO A 138 14.04 4.68 12.62
C PRO A 138 12.69 5.40 12.62
N TYR A 139 11.66 4.76 13.20
CA TYR A 139 10.34 5.33 13.25
C TYR A 139 10.37 6.69 13.99
N ALA A 140 9.85 7.70 13.32
CA ALA A 140 9.60 9.02 13.90
C ALA A 140 8.15 9.38 13.61
N GLU A 141 7.41 9.65 14.67
CA GLU A 141 6.06 10.19 14.52
C GLU A 141 6.14 11.56 13.86
N LYS A 142 5.28 11.77 12.86
CA LYS A 142 5.22 13.04 12.13
C LYS A 142 3.95 13.76 12.52
N GLU A 143 4.11 15.01 12.91
CA GLU A 143 2.99 15.92 13.06
C GLU A 143 2.28 16.07 11.71
N VAL A 144 0.97 15.84 11.70
CA VAL A 144 0.14 15.96 10.51
C VAL A 144 -0.56 17.31 10.53
N GLN A 145 -0.22 18.16 9.57
CA GLN A 145 -0.84 19.47 9.39
C GLN A 145 -1.64 19.45 8.08
N LEU A 146 -2.94 19.68 8.17
CA LEU A 146 -3.87 19.67 7.05
C LEU A 146 -4.68 20.97 7.02
N SER A 147 -5.05 21.41 5.81
CA SER A 147 -6.06 22.45 5.65
C SER A 147 -7.44 21.91 6.07
N PRO A 148 -8.41 22.78 6.40
CA PRO A 148 -9.75 22.34 6.81
C PRO A 148 -10.42 21.38 5.80
N HIS A 149 -10.24 21.62 4.50
CA HIS A 149 -10.78 20.75 3.46
C HIS A 149 -10.15 19.34 3.51
N LEU A 150 -8.83 19.26 3.65
CA LEU A 150 -8.13 17.98 3.75
C LEU A 150 -8.42 17.24 5.06
N GLN A 151 -8.69 17.98 6.14
CA GLN A 151 -9.12 17.38 7.39
C GLN A 151 -10.50 16.72 7.25
N ALA A 152 -11.47 17.43 6.67
CA ALA A 152 -12.80 16.86 6.40
C ALA A 152 -12.72 15.61 5.51
N LEU A 153 -11.86 15.64 4.48
CA LEU A 153 -11.62 14.49 3.62
C LEU A 153 -10.96 13.32 4.36
N ALA A 154 -10.00 13.61 5.26
CA ALA A 154 -9.39 12.58 6.09
C ALA A 154 -10.43 11.92 7.00
N GLU A 155 -11.32 12.70 7.60
CA GLU A 155 -12.41 12.22 8.46
C GLU A 155 -13.39 11.32 7.69
N GLU A 156 -13.79 11.71 6.47
CA GLU A 156 -14.62 10.88 5.59
C GLU A 156 -13.97 9.53 5.28
N ALA A 157 -12.65 9.54 5.06
CA ALA A 157 -11.85 8.36 4.78
C ALA A 157 -11.63 7.43 6.00
N MET A 158 -11.84 7.90 7.22
CA MET A 158 -11.50 7.15 8.44
C MET A 158 -12.34 5.88 8.61
N SER A 159 -13.60 5.89 8.21
CA SER A 159 -14.48 4.71 8.34
C SER A 159 -13.94 3.52 7.54
N TYR A 160 -13.52 3.74 6.29
CA TYR A 160 -12.88 2.72 5.45
C TYR A 160 -11.53 2.29 6.02
N TYR A 161 -10.72 3.25 6.49
CA TYR A 161 -9.42 2.94 7.10
C TYR A 161 -9.57 2.06 8.34
N HIS A 162 -10.50 2.37 9.25
CA HIS A 162 -10.75 1.57 10.44
C HIS A 162 -11.21 0.16 10.09
N ALA A 163 -12.19 0.02 9.19
CA ALA A 163 -12.67 -1.28 8.73
C ALA A 163 -11.56 -2.13 8.08
N LEU A 164 -10.66 -1.52 7.30
CA LEU A 164 -9.52 -2.23 6.75
C LEU A 164 -8.49 -2.61 7.83
N ARG A 165 -8.21 -1.68 8.75
CA ARG A 165 -7.17 -1.86 9.78
C ARG A 165 -7.50 -2.96 10.78
N GLU A 166 -8.77 -3.20 11.06
CA GLU A 166 -9.23 -4.33 11.89
C GLU A 166 -8.84 -5.69 11.31
N GLU A 167 -8.56 -5.75 10.00
CA GLU A 167 -8.26 -6.95 9.24
C GLU A 167 -6.75 -7.12 8.98
N LYS A 168 -5.92 -6.30 9.62
CA LYS A 168 -4.47 -6.31 9.38
C LYS A 168 -3.84 -7.64 9.80
N VAL A 169 -2.86 -8.10 9.03
CA VAL A 169 -1.96 -9.17 9.46
C VAL A 169 -0.87 -8.62 10.37
N GLY A 170 -0.53 -9.35 11.43
CA GLY A 170 0.41 -8.89 12.47
C GLY A 170 -0.16 -7.72 13.28
#